data_AF-A0A2G6GYK0-F1
#
_entry.id   AF-A0A2G6GYK0-F1
#
_cell.length_a   1.000
_cell.length_b   1.000
_cell.length_c   1.000
_cell.angle_alpha   90.00
_cell.angle_beta   90.00
_cell.angle_gamma   90.00
#
_symmetry.space_group_name_H-M   'P 1'
#
loop_
_entity.id
_entity.type
_entity.pdbx_description
1 polymer ?
#
loop_
_entity_poly.entity_id
_entity_poly.type
_entity_poly.pdbx_seq_one_letter_code
_entity_poly.pdbx_strand_id
1 'polypeptide(L)'
;MDVLFAETKAPRHGFFTVDLKEDAEGLAKVTEVNIRFVAFNQCYAAAGANLPEDYIRVIDGDPAFDRNFKLYEFEEDLIFLRDVDEQPIVMKETDLLSL
;
A
#
# COMPACT_ATOMS: atom_id res chain seq x y z
N MET A 1 9.54 5.83 -10.66
CA MET A 1 10.50 6.18 -9.59
C MET A 1 11.92 6.50 -10.10
N ASP A 2 12.33 6.06 -11.30
CA ASP A 2 13.70 6.30 -11.79
C ASP A 2 14.10 7.78 -11.84
N VAL A 3 13.19 8.65 -12.28
CA VAL A 3 13.41 10.12 -12.31
C VAL A 3 13.72 10.66 -10.91
N LEU A 4 12.94 10.26 -9.90
CA LEU A 4 13.14 10.72 -8.52
C LEU A 4 14.52 10.33 -7.97
N PHE A 5 14.99 9.11 -8.22
CA PHE A 5 16.32 8.68 -7.78
C PHE A 5 17.45 9.33 -8.58
N ALA A 6 17.24 9.60 -9.88
CA ALA A 6 18.20 10.35 -10.68
C ALA A 6 18.41 11.77 -10.15
N GLU A 7 17.33 12.46 -9.78
CA GLU A 7 17.38 13.83 -9.26
C GLU A 7 17.90 13.89 -7.81
N THR A 8 17.43 13.00 -6.93
CA THR A 8 17.79 13.02 -5.50
C THR A 8 19.17 12.45 -5.21
N LYS A 9 19.73 11.63 -6.12
CA LYS A 9 20.98 10.86 -5.93
C LYS A 9 20.96 9.93 -4.72
N ALA A 10 19.78 9.70 -4.13
CA ALA A 10 19.61 8.77 -3.02
C ALA A 10 19.72 7.32 -3.53
N PRO A 11 20.33 6.40 -2.75
CA PRO A 11 20.29 5.00 -3.10
C PRO A 11 18.83 4.50 -3.12
N ARG A 12 18.52 3.56 -4.01
CA ARG A 12 17.20 2.91 -4.02
C ARG A 12 17.10 2.02 -2.80
N HIS A 13 16.38 2.46 -1.78
CA HIS A 13 16.09 1.65 -0.60
C HIS A 13 14.75 2.05 0.02
N GLY A 14 14.14 1.10 0.72
CA GLY A 14 12.94 1.35 1.51
C GLY A 14 11.62 1.10 0.78
N PHE A 15 10.55 1.46 1.47
CA PHE A 15 9.17 1.37 1.01
C PHE A 15 8.66 2.76 0.66
N PHE A 16 7.98 2.88 -0.48
CA PHE A 16 7.48 4.16 -0.98
C PHE A 16 5.97 4.08 -1.16
N THR A 17 5.27 5.12 -0.71
CA THR A 17 3.88 5.34 -1.11
C THR A 17 3.77 6.62 -1.92
N VAL A 18 2.90 6.58 -2.91
CA VAL A 18 2.63 7.69 -3.80
C VAL A 18 1.16 8.01 -3.67
N ASP A 19 0.86 9.18 -3.14
CA ASP A 19 -0.50 9.65 -2.96
C ASP A 19 -0.96 10.29 -4.27
N LEU A 20 -2.11 9.83 -4.76
CA LEU A 20 -2.71 10.28 -6.00
C LEU A 20 -4.03 10.97 -5.70
N LYS A 21 -4.31 12.06 -6.41
CA LYS A 21 -5.62 12.71 -6.44
C LYS A 21 -6.08 12.91 -7.87
N GLU A 22 -7.33 12.58 -8.13
CA GLU A 22 -7.98 12.83 -9.42
C GLU A 22 -8.23 14.34 -9.62
N ASP A 23 -7.91 14.85 -10.81
CA ASP A 23 -8.27 16.22 -11.23
C ASP A 23 -9.70 16.30 -11.78
N ALA A 24 -10.12 17.49 -12.22
CA ALA A 24 -11.48 17.71 -12.73
C ALA A 24 -11.75 16.98 -14.06
N GLU A 25 -10.71 16.52 -14.74
CA GLU A 25 -10.75 15.80 -16.00
C GLU A 25 -10.61 14.28 -15.83
N GLY A 26 -10.55 13.78 -14.60
CA GLY A 26 -10.41 12.35 -14.30
C GLY A 26 -8.97 11.83 -14.34
N LEU A 27 -7.96 12.70 -14.38
CA LEU A 27 -6.54 12.31 -14.43
C LEU A 27 -5.94 12.27 -13.03
N ALA A 28 -5.31 11.14 -12.70
CA ALA A 28 -4.53 11.01 -11.47
C ALA A 28 -3.31 11.95 -11.47
N LYS A 29 -3.18 12.77 -10.42
CA LYS A 29 -2.02 13.64 -10.15
C LYS A 29 -1.34 13.19 -8.87
N VAL A 30 -0.01 13.19 -8.90
CA VAL A 30 0.80 12.96 -7.70
C VAL A 30 0.68 14.16 -6.78
N THR A 31 0.33 13.91 -5.52
CA THR A 31 0.29 14.95 -4.48
C THR A 31 1.46 14.83 -3.51
N GLU A 32 1.84 13.60 -3.14
CA GLU A 32 2.90 13.35 -2.17
C GLU A 32 3.65 12.05 -2.48
N VAL A 33 4.93 12.01 -2.15
CA VAL A 33 5.74 10.79 -2.11
C VAL A 33 6.29 10.62 -0.70
N ASN A 34 5.88 9.54 -0.04
CA ASN A 34 6.29 9.17 1.30
C ASN A 34 7.34 8.06 1.26
N ILE A 35 8.30 8.09 2.19
CA ILE A 35 9.33 7.06 2.38
C ILE A 35 9.04 6.28 3.66
N ARG A 36 7.82 5.74 3.76
CA ARG A 36 7.30 5.00 4.92
C ARG A 36 6.02 4.26 4.55
N PHE A 37 5.62 3.31 5.39
CA PHE A 37 4.30 2.70 5.29
C PHE A 37 3.18 3.70 5.59
N VAL A 38 2.04 3.52 4.94
CA VAL A 38 0.80 4.23 5.30
C VAL A 38 0.25 3.74 6.63
N ALA A 39 -0.48 4.60 7.33
CA ALA A 39 -0.97 4.30 8.68
C ALA A 39 -1.91 3.08 8.75
N PHE A 40 -2.61 2.77 7.65
CA PHE A 40 -3.59 1.68 7.58
C PHE A 40 -3.06 0.45 6.84
N ASN A 41 -1.73 0.27 6.79
CA ASN A 41 -1.10 -0.83 6.07
C ASN A 41 -1.52 -2.23 6.56
N GLN A 42 -1.97 -2.34 7.82
CA GLN A 42 -2.56 -3.58 8.35
C GLN A 42 -3.82 -4.02 7.59
N CYS A 43 -4.58 -3.09 7.02
CA CYS A 43 -5.75 -3.41 6.20
C CYS A 43 -5.34 -4.08 4.88
N TYR A 44 -4.23 -3.65 4.27
CA TYR A 44 -3.66 -4.33 3.10
C TYR A 44 -3.21 -5.74 3.44
N ALA A 45 -2.54 -5.93 4.58
CA ALA A 45 -2.10 -7.24 5.05
C ALA A 45 -3.30 -8.18 5.28
N ALA A 46 -4.34 -7.71 5.96
CA ALA A 46 -5.59 -8.46 6.16
C ALA A 46 -6.29 -8.82 4.84
N ALA A 47 -6.15 -7.97 3.81
CA ALA A 47 -6.66 -8.21 2.47
C ALA A 47 -5.72 -9.03 1.57
N GLY A 48 -4.60 -9.56 2.10
CA GLY A 48 -3.69 -10.46 1.40
C GLY A 48 -2.37 -9.85 0.88
N ALA A 49 -2.16 -8.55 1.10
CA ALA A 49 -0.93 -7.84 0.73
C ALA A 49 -0.09 -7.48 1.97
N ASN A 50 0.69 -8.45 2.48
CA ASN A 50 1.49 -8.27 3.69
C ASN A 50 2.86 -7.60 3.42
N LEU A 51 2.81 -6.32 3.03
CA LEU A 51 3.99 -5.52 2.67
C LEU A 51 5.04 -5.38 3.80
N PRO A 52 4.68 -5.31 5.10
CA PRO A 52 5.66 -5.34 6.19
C PRO A 52 6.45 -6.64 6.25
N GLU A 53 5.77 -7.78 6.10
CA GLU A 53 6.43 -9.08 6.09
C GLU A 53 7.35 -9.19 4.87
N ASP A 54 6.89 -8.76 3.69
CA ASP A 54 7.72 -8.69 2.49
C ASP A 54 8.97 -7.85 2.73
N TYR A 55 8.83 -6.68 3.35
CA TYR A 55 9.95 -5.79 3.67
C TYR A 55 10.96 -6.46 4.62
N ILE A 56 10.48 -7.11 5.70
CA ILE A 56 11.34 -7.84 6.65
C ILE A 56 12.12 -8.94 5.94
N ARG A 57 11.44 -9.76 5.12
CA ARG A 57 12.08 -10.85 4.38
C ARG A 57 13.14 -10.34 3.39
N VAL A 58 12.88 -9.20 2.75
CA VAL A 58 13.85 -8.56 1.84
C VAL A 58 15.10 -8.08 2.59
N ILE A 59 14.94 -7.41 3.74
CA ILE A 59 16.07 -6.89 4.52
C ILE A 59 16.87 -8.01 5.21
N ASP A 60 16.20 -9.08 5.62
CA ASP A 60 16.84 -10.26 6.22
C ASP A 60 17.58 -11.12 5.18
N GLY A 61 17.42 -10.79 3.89
CA GLY A 61 18.06 -11.51 2.80
C GLY A 61 17.50 -12.92 2.62
N ASP A 62 16.22 -13.13 2.88
CA ASP A 62 15.55 -14.43 2.73
C ASP A 62 15.76 -14.96 1.30
N PRO A 63 16.48 -16.09 1.13
CA PRO A 63 16.75 -16.65 -0.19
C PRO A 63 15.51 -17.21 -0.89
N ALA A 64 14.43 -17.46 -0.14
CA ALA A 64 13.15 -17.92 -0.65
C ALA A 64 12.17 -16.77 -0.93
N PHE A 65 12.56 -15.51 -0.73
CA PHE A 65 11.71 -14.37 -1.04
C PHE A 65 11.58 -14.19 -2.56
N ASP A 66 10.33 -14.19 -3.05
CA ASP A 66 10.04 -13.94 -4.45
C ASP A 66 10.22 -12.45 -4.78
N ARG A 67 11.20 -12.14 -5.63
CA ARG A 67 11.54 -10.78 -6.07
C ARG A 67 10.88 -10.39 -7.38
N ASN A 68 10.05 -11.25 -7.96
CA ASN A 68 9.27 -10.91 -9.14
C ASN A 68 8.26 -9.80 -8.82
N PHE A 69 7.99 -8.94 -9.80
CA PHE A 69 6.99 -7.91 -9.64
C PHE A 69 5.62 -8.54 -9.38
N LYS A 70 4.94 -8.06 -8.34
CA LYS A 70 3.60 -8.48 -7.96
C LYS A 70 2.71 -7.25 -7.85
N LEU A 71 1.64 -7.23 -8.65
CA LEU A 71 0.54 -6.30 -8.47
C LEU A 71 -0.52 -7.01 -7.62
N TYR A 72 -0.80 -6.45 -6.44
CA TYR A 72 -1.86 -6.96 -5.59
C TYR A 72 -3.20 -6.47 -6.11
N GLU A 73 -4.13 -7.40 -6.30
CA GLU A 73 -5.52 -7.14 -6.61
C GLU A 73 -6.35 -7.52 -5.40
N PHE A 74 -7.33 -6.69 -5.08
CA PHE A 74 -8.26 -6.92 -3.97
C PHE A 74 -9.60 -7.29 -4.55
N GLU A 75 -10.37 -8.08 -3.81
CA GLU A 75 -11.71 -8.43 -4.23
C GLU A 75 -12.58 -7.17 -4.37
N GLU A 76 -13.44 -7.14 -5.40
CA GLU A 76 -14.47 -6.13 -5.51
C GLU A 76 -15.34 -6.11 -4.24
N ASP A 77 -15.94 -4.95 -3.96
CA ASP A 77 -16.78 -4.71 -2.79
C ASP A 77 -16.03 -4.76 -1.43
N LEU A 78 -14.71 -4.93 -1.43
CA LEU A 78 -13.91 -4.91 -0.20
C LEU A 78 -13.71 -3.47 0.31
N ILE A 79 -14.14 -3.21 1.54
CA ILE A 79 -13.92 -1.95 2.25
C ILE A 79 -13.14 -2.18 3.55
N PHE A 80 -12.58 -1.09 4.08
CA PHE A 80 -12.10 -1.07 5.45
C PHE A 80 -12.67 0.12 6.22
N LEU A 81 -13.14 -0.15 7.43
CA LEU A 81 -13.56 0.86 8.39
C LEU A 81 -12.42 1.05 9.38
N ARG A 82 -12.02 2.30 9.59
CA ARG A 82 -10.95 2.67 10.51
C ARG A 82 -11.37 3.81 11.42
N ASP A 83 -10.99 3.71 12.67
CA ASP A 83 -10.99 4.82 13.63
C ASP A 83 -9.56 5.07 14.14
N VAL A 84 -9.33 6.15 14.89
CA VAL A 84 -8.02 6.51 15.44
C VAL A 84 -7.57 5.52 16.52
N ASP A 85 -8.51 5.04 17.34
CA ASP A 85 -8.22 4.23 18.53
C ASP A 85 -8.87 2.83 18.51
N GLU A 86 -9.37 2.39 17.34
CA GLU A 86 -10.07 1.10 17.19
C GLU A 86 -9.37 0.18 16.18
N GLN A 87 -9.55 -1.13 16.35
CA GLN A 87 -9.09 -2.10 15.36
C GLN A 87 -9.87 -1.91 14.05
N PRO A 88 -9.19 -1.81 12.89
CA PRO A 88 -9.89 -1.65 11.64
C PRO A 88 -10.67 -2.93 11.30
N ILE A 89 -11.83 -2.74 10.71
CA ILE A 89 -12.66 -3.84 10.19
C ILE A 89 -12.45 -3.89 8.69
N VAL A 90 -12.10 -5.05 8.16
CA VAL A 90 -12.06 -5.32 6.71
C VAL A 90 -13.24 -6.23 6.40
N MET A 91 -14.11 -5.80 5.49
CA MET A 91 -15.37 -6.48 5.19
C MET A 91 -15.88 -6.16 3.79
N LYS A 92 -16.96 -6.81 3.38
CA LYS A 92 -17.70 -6.44 2.17
C LYS A 92 -18.60 -5.23 2.44
N GLU A 93 -18.68 -4.30 1.50
CA GLU A 93 -19.58 -3.15 1.60
C GLU A 93 -21.05 -3.60 1.58
N THR A 94 -21.36 -4.65 0.82
CA THR A 94 -22.69 -5.28 0.86
C THR A 94 -23.08 -5.77 2.26
N ASP A 95 -22.14 -6.30 3.04
CA ASP A 95 -22.40 -6.74 4.42
C ASP A 95 -22.73 -5.54 5.32
N LEU A 96 -22.06 -4.39 5.12
CA LEU A 96 -22.28 -3.17 5.90
C LEU A 96 -23.70 -2.62 5.75
N LEU A 97 -24.27 -2.68 4.55
CA LEU A 97 -25.62 -2.18 4.25
C LEU A 97 -26.74 -3.14 4.72
N SER A 98 -26.38 -4.34 5.16
CA SER A 98 -27.32 -5.37 5.62
C SER A 98 -27.44 -5.49 7.14
N LEU A 99 -26.64 -4.71 7.88
CA LEU A 99 -26.70 -4.58 9.35
C LEU A 99 -27.91 -3.75 9.80
#